data_AF-A0AAN9I8B3-F1
#
_entry.id   AF-A0AAN9I8B3-F1
#
_cell.length_a   1.000
_cell.length_b   1.000
_cell.length_c   1.000
_cell.angle_alpha   90.00
_cell.angle_beta   90.00
_cell.angle_gamma   90.00
#
_symmetry.space_group_name_H-M   'P 1'
#
loop_
_entity.id
_entity.type
_entity.pdbx_description
1 polymer ?
#
loop_
_entity_poly.entity_id
_entity_poly.type
_entity_poly.pdbx_seq_one_letter_code
_entity_poly.pdbx_strand_id
1 'polypeptide(L)'
;MPGRLGFSLPRKQSKVTLFTSDLSAASIFLTVRSVKLFYDYGYCIVILTMLRKFDLPMPCHLASLKMYTSRKKIHKDKDAEPTEFEESVGQALFDLENTNNELKSDLKDLYINSAVQIDVSGGRKAVVIHIPYRLRKGFRKIHVRLVRELEKKFSGKDVILIATRRILRPPKKGSAVQRPRSRTLTAVHEAMLEDIVLPAEIVGKRARYRIDGSKITKVFLDTKERNNTEYKLETFAAVYRKFSGKEVVFDYPATEV
;
A
#
# COMPACT_ATOMS: atom_id res chain seq x y z
N MET A 1 11.45 -47.44 41.97
CA MET A 1 11.72 -46.24 42.79
C MET A 1 12.04 -45.07 41.85
N PRO A 2 11.47 -43.86 42.05
CA PRO A 2 10.94 -43.02 40.97
C PRO A 2 11.68 -41.68 40.77
N GLY A 3 11.34 -40.94 39.71
CA GLY A 3 11.73 -39.53 39.52
C GLY A 3 11.30 -38.87 38.20
N ARG A 4 10.00 -38.82 37.91
CA ARG A 4 9.40 -37.93 36.88
C ARG A 4 8.99 -36.61 37.52
N LEU A 5 9.32 -35.47 36.93
CA LEU A 5 8.67 -34.19 37.22
C LEU A 5 8.14 -33.59 35.90
N GLY A 6 6.82 -33.64 35.75
CA GLY A 6 6.06 -32.85 34.80
C GLY A 6 5.37 -31.71 35.54
N PHE A 7 5.40 -30.50 34.98
CA PHE A 7 4.65 -29.35 35.48
C PHE A 7 3.52 -29.02 34.51
N SER A 8 2.29 -29.29 34.95
CA SER A 8 1.03 -28.88 34.33
C SER A 8 0.47 -27.66 35.08
N LEU A 9 0.16 -26.58 34.37
CA LEU A 9 -0.51 -25.39 34.93
C LEU A 9 -2.04 -25.56 34.89
N PRO A 10 -2.77 -25.15 35.95
CA PRO A 10 -4.22 -25.40 36.07
C PRO A 10 -5.10 -24.30 35.45
N ARG A 11 -6.22 -24.75 34.86
CA ARG A 11 -7.41 -23.95 34.51
C ARG A 11 -8.12 -23.49 35.79
N LYS A 12 -8.45 -22.20 35.91
CA LYS A 12 -9.46 -21.70 36.86
C LYS A 12 -10.73 -21.32 36.11
N GLN A 13 -11.78 -22.12 36.32
CA GLN A 13 -13.18 -21.73 36.14
C GLN A 13 -13.73 -21.31 37.50
N SER A 14 -14.46 -20.22 37.58
CA SER A 14 -15.22 -19.81 38.78
C SER A 14 -16.69 -19.56 38.42
N LYS A 15 -17.55 -20.34 39.08
CA LYS A 15 -19.02 -20.31 39.16
C LYS A 15 -19.53 -18.89 39.49
N VAL A 16 -20.53 -18.34 38.82
CA VAL A 16 -22.00 -18.51 39.01
C VAL A 16 -22.44 -18.43 40.48
N THR A 17 -22.98 -17.28 40.85
CA THR A 17 -23.98 -17.12 41.93
C THR A 17 -25.00 -16.08 41.50
N LEU A 18 -26.25 -16.54 41.35
CA LEU A 18 -27.45 -15.75 41.12
C LEU A 18 -27.86 -15.11 42.45
N PHE A 19 -28.22 -13.83 42.43
CA PHE A 19 -29.05 -13.22 43.46
C PHE A 19 -30.27 -12.62 42.79
N THR A 20 -31.37 -13.34 42.94
CA THR A 20 -32.74 -12.90 42.72
C THR A 20 -33.16 -12.04 43.90
N SER A 21 -33.74 -10.87 43.65
CA SER A 21 -34.67 -10.24 44.58
C SER A 21 -35.70 -9.46 43.77
N ASP A 22 -36.88 -10.05 43.75
CA ASP A 22 -38.15 -9.50 43.31
C ASP A 22 -38.44 -8.14 43.94
N LEU A 23 -39.18 -7.28 43.23
CA LEU A 23 -40.26 -6.48 43.80
C LEU A 23 -41.12 -5.83 42.70
N SER A 24 -42.31 -6.42 42.58
CA SER A 24 -43.63 -5.79 42.41
C SER A 24 -43.91 -4.93 41.17
N ALA A 25 -44.75 -5.53 40.32
CA ALA A 25 -45.62 -4.88 39.38
C ALA A 25 -46.58 -3.87 40.05
N ALA A 26 -46.90 -2.79 39.33
CA ALA A 26 -48.17 -2.09 39.41
C ALA A 26 -48.47 -1.48 38.04
N SER A 27 -49.44 -2.08 37.34
CA SER A 27 -50.10 -1.53 36.17
C SER A 27 -51.33 -0.73 36.64
N ILE A 28 -51.60 0.45 36.07
CA ILE A 28 -52.93 1.11 35.93
C ILE A 28 -52.71 2.23 34.88
N PHE A 29 -53.15 2.06 33.64
CA PHE A 29 -54.45 2.44 33.05
C PHE A 29 -54.60 3.93 32.64
N LEU A 30 -54.80 4.11 31.32
CA LEU A 30 -55.55 5.13 30.58
C LEU A 30 -55.82 6.51 31.22
N THR A 31 -55.59 7.59 30.47
CA THR A 31 -56.68 8.33 29.78
C THR A 31 -56.18 9.51 28.94
N VAL A 32 -56.84 9.71 27.80
CA VAL A 32 -56.73 10.79 26.82
C VAL A 32 -57.43 12.06 27.35
N ARG A 33 -56.82 13.24 27.20
CA ARG A 33 -57.58 14.47 26.85
C ARG A 33 -56.70 15.64 26.42
N SER A 34 -56.91 16.05 25.17
CA SER A 34 -56.53 17.32 24.55
C SER A 34 -57.12 18.52 25.29
N VAL A 35 -56.40 19.64 25.43
CA VAL A 35 -56.90 21.03 25.24
C VAL A 35 -55.72 21.96 24.89
N LYS A 36 -56.00 22.86 23.96
CA LYS A 36 -55.19 23.88 23.27
C LYS A 36 -55.13 25.19 24.09
N LEU A 37 -54.23 26.11 23.70
CA LEU A 37 -54.19 27.60 23.87
C LEU A 37 -52.88 28.07 24.55
N PHE A 38 -51.90 28.63 23.83
CA PHE A 38 -51.74 30.03 23.37
C PHE A 38 -51.86 31.07 24.50
N TYR A 39 -50.75 31.80 24.76
CA TYR A 39 -50.57 33.22 25.18
C TYR A 39 -49.11 33.36 25.67
N ASP A 40 -48.15 33.82 24.86
CA ASP A 40 -47.78 35.20 24.51
C ASP A 40 -47.05 36.01 25.60
N TYR A 41 -45.95 36.64 25.18
CA TYR A 41 -45.13 37.69 25.79
C TYR A 41 -44.16 37.38 26.95
N GLY A 42 -42.86 37.37 26.60
CA GLY A 42 -41.97 38.42 27.11
C GLY A 42 -40.98 38.05 28.22
N TYR A 43 -40.01 37.17 27.97
CA TYR A 43 -38.73 37.14 28.72
C TYR A 43 -37.59 36.66 27.81
N CYS A 44 -37.14 37.53 26.91
CA CYS A 44 -36.02 37.23 25.98
C CYS A 44 -34.89 38.27 26.02
N ILE A 45 -34.86 39.17 27.01
CA ILE A 45 -33.89 40.28 27.04
C ILE A 45 -33.39 40.56 28.46
N VAL A 46 -32.76 39.59 29.16
CA VAL A 46 -31.83 39.93 30.28
C VAL A 46 -30.76 38.86 30.55
N ILE A 47 -30.39 38.00 29.60
CA ILE A 47 -29.23 37.09 29.76
C ILE A 47 -28.27 37.23 28.57
N LEU A 48 -27.97 38.47 28.19
CA LEU A 48 -26.97 38.78 27.16
C LEU A 48 -26.02 39.92 27.57
N THR A 49 -25.79 40.13 28.87
CA THR A 49 -24.91 41.20 29.36
C THR A 49 -24.10 40.84 30.62
N MET A 50 -23.86 39.56 30.89
CA MET A 50 -22.92 39.15 31.94
C MET A 50 -22.21 37.86 31.56
N LEU A 51 -21.38 37.90 30.52
CA LEU A 51 -20.29 36.92 30.28
C LEU A 51 -19.25 37.48 29.28
N ARG A 52 -18.86 38.75 29.46
CA ARG A 52 -17.59 39.29 28.93
C ARG A 52 -16.58 39.33 30.06
N LYS A 53 -15.77 38.28 30.17
CA LYS A 53 -14.42 38.20 30.76
C LYS A 53 -14.22 36.81 31.36
N PHE A 54 -13.91 35.85 30.50
CA PHE A 54 -13.03 34.73 30.84
C PHE A 54 -12.44 34.26 29.51
N ASP A 55 -11.28 34.83 29.16
CA ASP A 55 -10.40 34.30 28.12
C ASP A 55 -9.90 32.93 28.60
N LEU A 56 -10.61 31.88 28.18
CA LEU A 56 -10.10 30.52 28.19
C LEU A 56 -9.59 30.23 26.78
N PRO A 57 -8.32 29.78 26.62
CA PRO A 57 -7.77 29.47 25.31
C PRO A 57 -8.54 28.30 24.72
N MET A 58 -9.10 28.52 23.53
CA MET A 58 -9.64 27.48 22.69
C MET A 58 -8.59 26.39 22.44
N PRO A 59 -8.81 25.11 22.78
CA PRO A 59 -8.24 24.03 22.01
C PRO A 59 -9.25 23.66 20.93
N CYS A 60 -9.50 24.56 19.96
CA CYS A 60 -10.07 24.16 18.68
C CYS A 60 -8.95 24.03 17.65
N HIS A 61 -7.95 23.23 18.00
CA HIS A 61 -7.44 22.29 17.01
C HIS A 61 -8.54 21.25 16.80
N LEU A 62 -9.50 21.61 15.94
CA LEU A 62 -10.15 20.64 15.09
C LEU A 62 -9.05 20.09 14.16
N ALA A 63 -8.12 19.34 14.73
CA ALA A 63 -7.25 18.46 13.98
C ALA A 63 -8.22 17.56 13.24
N SER A 64 -8.39 17.84 11.95
CA SER A 64 -9.17 17.06 11.03
C SER A 64 -8.96 15.59 11.35
N LEU A 65 -9.99 14.93 11.86
CA LEU A 65 -10.06 13.48 11.89
C LEU A 65 -10.20 13.00 10.45
N LYS A 66 -9.14 13.19 9.64
CA LYS A 66 -8.94 12.43 8.42
C LYS A 66 -8.94 10.98 8.90
N MET A 67 -9.97 10.21 8.55
CA MET A 67 -9.96 8.77 8.76
C MET A 67 -8.71 8.21 8.09
N TYR A 68 -7.70 7.89 8.91
CA TYR A 68 -6.40 7.40 8.46
C TYR A 68 -6.42 5.91 8.04
N THR A 69 -7.51 5.44 7.43
CA THR A 69 -7.54 4.09 6.85
C THR A 69 -6.54 3.98 5.71
N SER A 70 -6.32 5.06 4.94
CA SER A 70 -5.35 5.12 3.84
C SER A 70 -3.90 5.01 4.34
N ARG A 71 -3.59 5.51 5.55
CA ARG A 71 -2.23 5.38 6.14
C ARG A 71 -1.88 3.95 6.52
N LYS A 72 -2.88 3.10 6.81
CA LYS A 72 -2.65 1.69 7.14
C LYS A 72 -1.99 0.91 5.98
N LYS A 73 -2.09 1.41 4.75
CA LYS A 73 -1.51 0.81 3.54
C LYS A 73 -0.08 1.24 3.24
N ILE A 74 0.42 2.26 3.92
CA ILE A 74 1.77 2.79 3.72
C ILE A 74 2.61 2.39 4.94
N HIS A 75 3.61 1.55 4.73
CA HIS A 75 4.54 1.16 5.79
C HIS A 75 5.98 1.37 5.31
N LYS A 76 6.61 2.42 5.81
CA LYS A 76 8.00 2.73 5.49
C LYS A 76 8.95 1.99 6.42
N ASP A 77 10.06 1.54 5.85
CA ASP A 77 11.22 1.16 6.64
C ASP A 77 11.76 2.45 7.29
N LYS A 78 11.53 2.61 8.62
CA LYS A 78 11.95 3.73 9.51
C LYS A 78 10.88 4.77 9.91
N ASP A 79 9.58 4.48 9.78
CA ASP A 79 8.49 5.35 10.28
C ASP A 79 8.58 6.82 9.82
N ALA A 80 9.23 7.06 8.68
CA ALA A 80 9.35 8.39 8.11
C ALA A 80 7.98 8.90 7.62
N GLU A 81 7.78 10.22 7.65
CA GLU A 81 6.52 10.81 7.21
C GLU A 81 6.25 10.47 5.73
N PRO A 82 5.01 10.08 5.39
CA PRO A 82 4.61 9.80 4.02
C PRO A 82 4.71 11.07 3.17
N THR A 83 5.19 10.93 1.94
CA THR A 83 5.20 12.03 0.96
C THR A 83 3.81 12.22 0.38
N GLU A 84 3.49 13.43 -0.09
CA GLU A 84 2.19 13.75 -0.68
C GLU A 84 1.79 12.80 -1.82
N PHE A 85 2.78 12.39 -2.63
CA PHE A 85 2.59 11.40 -3.69
C PHE A 85 2.21 10.02 -3.15
N GLU A 86 2.84 9.57 -2.07
CA GLU A 86 2.49 8.29 -1.45
C GLU A 86 1.10 8.32 -0.82
N GLU A 87 0.69 9.44 -0.23
CA GLU A 87 -0.67 9.61 0.28
C GLU A 87 -1.71 9.51 -0.86
N SER A 88 -1.42 10.08 -2.03
CA SER A 88 -2.30 9.97 -3.21
C SER A 88 -2.43 8.53 -3.72
N VAL A 89 -1.33 7.77 -3.73
CA VAL A 89 -1.33 6.34 -4.12
C VAL A 89 -2.05 5.49 -3.07
N GLY A 90 -1.83 5.79 -1.78
CA GLY A 90 -2.52 5.13 -0.67
C GLY A 90 -4.04 5.34 -0.72
N GLN A 91 -4.48 6.57 -1.05
CA GLN A 91 -5.90 6.86 -1.24
C GLN A 91 -6.48 6.10 -2.43
N ALA A 92 -5.77 6.10 -3.57
CA ALA A 92 -6.23 5.38 -4.76
C ALA A 92 -6.45 3.88 -4.45
N LEU A 93 -5.55 3.26 -3.68
CA LEU A 93 -5.70 1.85 -3.32
C LEU A 93 -6.85 1.59 -2.37
N PHE A 94 -7.10 2.49 -1.41
CA PHE A 94 -8.25 2.39 -0.52
C PHE A 94 -9.57 2.47 -1.30
N ASP A 95 -9.65 3.36 -2.30
CA ASP A 95 -10.83 3.46 -3.16
C ASP A 95 -11.05 2.17 -3.96
N LEU A 96 -9.97 1.52 -4.42
CA LEU A 96 -10.04 0.24 -5.15
C LEU A 96 -10.55 -0.91 -4.27
N GLU A 97 -10.22 -0.93 -2.98
CA GLU A 97 -10.75 -1.91 -2.04
C GLU A 97 -12.27 -1.80 -1.84
N ASN A 98 -12.80 -0.58 -1.96
CA ASN A 98 -14.23 -0.31 -1.79
C ASN A 98 -15.02 -0.54 -3.09
N THR A 99 -14.39 -0.31 -4.24
CA THR A 99 -15.05 -0.39 -5.54
C THR A 99 -15.19 -1.84 -6.03
N ASN A 100 -14.19 -2.69 -5.79
CA ASN A 100 -14.13 -4.03 -6.38
C ASN A 100 -14.13 -5.14 -5.31
N ASN A 101 -15.23 -5.90 -5.24
CA ASN A 101 -15.42 -6.96 -4.24
C ASN A 101 -14.43 -8.14 -4.37
N GLU A 102 -13.95 -8.44 -5.59
CA GLU A 102 -13.00 -9.55 -5.81
C GLU A 102 -11.59 -9.23 -5.29
N LEU A 103 -11.09 -8.02 -5.59
CA LEU A 103 -9.75 -7.57 -5.20
C LEU A 103 -9.63 -7.24 -3.72
N LYS A 104 -10.76 -7.06 -3.04
CA LYS A 104 -10.83 -6.70 -1.63
C LYS A 104 -10.20 -7.73 -0.71
N SER A 105 -10.29 -9.02 -1.04
CA SER A 105 -9.71 -10.08 -0.22
C SER A 105 -8.18 -10.04 -0.25
N ASP A 106 -7.60 -9.95 -1.44
CA ASP A 106 -6.16 -9.88 -1.65
C ASP A 106 -5.56 -8.54 -1.18
N LEU A 107 -6.24 -7.42 -1.45
CA LEU A 107 -5.70 -6.09 -1.15
C LEU A 107 -5.62 -5.79 0.34
N LYS A 108 -6.54 -6.33 1.17
CA LYS A 108 -6.59 -6.08 2.63
C LYS A 108 -5.25 -6.30 3.33
N ASP A 109 -4.56 -7.37 2.98
CA ASP A 109 -3.28 -7.76 3.59
C ASP A 109 -2.07 -7.10 2.91
N LEU A 110 -2.29 -6.48 1.75
CA LEU A 110 -1.24 -5.83 1.00
C LEU A 110 -1.01 -4.39 1.45
N TYR A 111 0.26 -4.03 1.51
CA TYR A 111 0.75 -2.69 1.80
C TYR A 111 1.95 -2.36 0.90
N ILE A 112 2.27 -1.08 0.83
CA ILE A 112 3.34 -0.50 0.01
C ILE A 112 4.37 0.16 0.90
N ASN A 113 5.62 0.14 0.47
CA ASN A 113 6.70 0.82 1.17
C ASN A 113 6.77 2.29 0.75
N SER A 114 6.88 2.54 -0.55
CA SER A 114 6.99 3.88 -1.11
C SER A 114 6.47 3.95 -2.55
N ALA A 115 6.27 5.16 -3.04
CA ALA A 115 5.92 5.42 -4.43
C ALA A 115 6.81 6.56 -4.97
N VAL A 116 7.31 6.39 -6.19
CA VAL A 116 8.22 7.33 -6.84
C VAL A 116 7.69 7.67 -8.21
N GLN A 117 7.66 8.95 -8.53
CA GLN A 117 7.34 9.41 -9.89
C GLN A 117 8.64 9.55 -10.69
N ILE A 118 8.62 9.05 -11.92
CA ILE A 118 9.75 9.08 -12.85
C ILE A 118 9.28 9.72 -14.15
N ASP A 119 10.01 10.72 -14.64
CA ASP A 119 9.74 11.29 -15.95
C ASP A 119 10.38 10.40 -17.04
N VAL A 120 9.59 10.13 -18.09
CA VAL A 120 9.97 9.33 -19.26
C VAL A 120 10.19 10.27 -20.45
N SER A 121 11.01 9.84 -21.42
CA SER A 121 11.13 10.54 -22.71
C SER A 121 9.77 10.63 -23.40
N GLY A 122 9.44 11.80 -23.95
CA GLY A 122 8.15 12.05 -24.59
C GLY A 122 7.07 12.65 -23.68
N GLY A 123 7.44 13.26 -22.55
CA GLY A 123 6.52 14.01 -21.69
C GLY A 123 5.58 13.14 -20.84
N ARG A 124 5.66 11.82 -20.98
CA ARG A 124 4.95 10.84 -20.15
C ARG A 124 5.63 10.71 -18.79
N LYS A 125 4.84 10.47 -17.74
CA LYS A 125 5.35 10.22 -16.39
C LYS A 125 4.99 8.81 -15.96
N ALA A 126 5.93 8.09 -15.40
CA ALA A 126 5.70 6.77 -14.83
C ALA A 126 5.59 6.85 -13.30
N VAL A 127 4.69 6.06 -12.73
CA VAL A 127 4.56 5.88 -11.28
C VAL A 127 5.13 4.51 -10.94
N VAL A 128 6.19 4.51 -10.14
CA VAL A 128 6.81 3.30 -9.62
C VAL A 128 6.38 3.07 -8.19
N ILE A 129 5.75 1.93 -7.93
CA ILE A 129 5.29 1.54 -6.60
C ILE A 129 6.24 0.50 -6.04
N HIS A 130 6.84 0.80 -4.89
CA HIS A 130 7.75 -0.07 -4.18
C HIS A 130 7.02 -0.98 -3.21
N ILE A 131 7.02 -2.27 -3.51
CA ILE A 131 6.34 -3.32 -2.76
C ILE A 131 7.32 -4.04 -1.84
N PRO A 132 6.94 -4.39 -0.60
CA PRO A 132 7.76 -5.25 0.24
C PRO A 132 7.99 -6.62 -0.40
N TYR A 133 9.24 -7.10 -0.43
CA TYR A 133 9.61 -8.39 -1.06
C TYR A 133 8.80 -9.59 -0.56
N ARG A 134 8.34 -9.57 0.70
CA ARG A 134 7.51 -10.63 1.31
C ARG A 134 6.18 -10.83 0.57
N LEU A 135 5.58 -9.74 0.10
CA LEU A 135 4.24 -9.73 -0.51
C LEU A 135 4.27 -9.79 -2.05
N ARG A 136 5.47 -9.85 -2.66
CA ARG A 136 5.64 -9.89 -4.12
C ARG A 136 4.78 -10.96 -4.80
N LYS A 137 4.64 -12.14 -4.19
CA LYS A 137 3.83 -13.24 -4.74
C LYS A 137 2.33 -12.89 -4.82
N GLY A 138 1.81 -12.15 -3.84
CA GLY A 138 0.43 -11.66 -3.85
C GLY A 138 0.22 -10.69 -5.00
N PHE A 139 1.07 -9.66 -5.08
CA PHE A 139 1.01 -8.66 -6.15
C PHE A 139 1.14 -9.27 -7.56
N ARG A 140 1.94 -10.32 -7.76
CA ARG A 140 2.04 -11.00 -9.05
C ARG A 140 0.72 -11.62 -9.53
N LYS A 141 -0.11 -12.15 -8.62
CA LYS A 141 -1.41 -12.75 -8.99
C LYS A 141 -2.41 -11.71 -9.49
N ILE A 142 -2.43 -10.56 -8.84
CA ILE A 142 -3.40 -9.48 -9.06
C ILE A 142 -2.86 -8.37 -9.98
N HIS A 143 -1.61 -8.46 -10.41
CA HIS A 143 -0.88 -7.42 -11.15
C HIS A 143 -1.66 -6.84 -12.33
N VAL A 144 -2.14 -7.70 -13.23
CA VAL A 144 -2.83 -7.28 -14.46
C VAL A 144 -4.08 -6.46 -14.15
N ARG A 145 -4.82 -6.83 -13.11
CA ARG A 145 -6.04 -6.13 -12.70
C ARG A 145 -5.69 -4.81 -11.99
N LEU A 146 -4.74 -4.84 -11.06
CA LEU A 146 -4.32 -3.66 -10.31
C LEU A 146 -3.74 -2.56 -11.18
N VAL A 147 -2.89 -2.91 -12.14
CA VAL A 147 -2.27 -1.92 -13.04
C VAL A 147 -3.34 -1.24 -13.89
N ARG A 148 -4.32 -1.99 -14.43
CA ARG A 148 -5.42 -1.41 -15.22
C ARG A 148 -6.29 -0.46 -14.39
N GLU A 149 -6.57 -0.79 -13.14
CA GLU A 149 -7.34 0.05 -12.21
C GLU A 149 -6.57 1.33 -11.85
N LEU A 150 -5.28 1.21 -11.56
CA LEU A 150 -4.43 2.36 -11.21
C LEU A 150 -4.18 3.27 -12.41
N GLU A 151 -4.04 2.72 -13.62
CA GLU A 151 -3.90 3.51 -14.86
C GLU A 151 -5.16 4.35 -15.15
N LYS A 152 -6.36 3.85 -14.80
CA LYS A 152 -7.59 4.66 -14.90
C LYS A 152 -7.58 5.86 -13.95
N LYS A 153 -7.02 5.70 -12.74
CA LYS A 153 -6.93 6.77 -11.73
C LYS A 153 -5.82 7.76 -12.06
N PHE A 154 -4.71 7.28 -12.61
CA PHE A 154 -3.58 8.08 -13.03
C PHE A 154 -3.56 8.19 -14.56
N SER A 155 -4.52 8.95 -15.10
CA SER A 155 -4.60 9.20 -16.54
C SER A 155 -3.28 9.75 -17.10
N GLY A 156 -2.80 9.14 -18.18
CA GLY A 156 -1.55 9.54 -18.84
C GLY A 156 -0.27 9.14 -18.09
N LYS A 157 -0.36 8.32 -17.03
CA LYS A 157 0.81 7.78 -16.33
C LYS A 157 0.84 6.27 -16.37
N ASP A 158 1.99 5.71 -16.73
CA ASP A 158 2.22 4.27 -16.68
C ASP A 158 2.55 3.85 -15.26
N VAL A 159 1.92 2.77 -14.76
CA VAL A 159 2.17 2.27 -13.40
C VAL A 159 2.99 0.99 -13.45
N ILE A 160 4.09 0.97 -12.69
CA ILE A 160 5.00 -0.19 -12.58
C ILE A 160 5.19 -0.57 -11.13
N LEU A 161 5.12 -1.87 -10.85
CA LEU A 161 5.30 -2.45 -9.53
C LEU A 161 6.72 -3.01 -9.39
N ILE A 162 7.48 -2.58 -8.37
CA ILE A 162 8.84 -3.06 -8.13
C ILE A 162 8.96 -3.55 -6.69
N ALA A 163 9.54 -4.73 -6.48
CA ALA A 163 9.83 -5.20 -5.14
C ALA A 163 11.06 -4.47 -4.54
N THR A 164 10.96 -4.04 -3.29
CA THR A 164 12.08 -3.47 -2.53
C THR A 164 13.09 -4.57 -2.20
N ARG A 165 14.25 -4.51 -2.86
CA ARG A 165 15.36 -5.44 -2.61
C ARG A 165 16.51 -4.70 -1.97
N ARG A 166 17.12 -5.30 -0.93
CA ARG A 166 18.28 -4.73 -0.22
C ARG A 166 19.57 -5.23 -0.87
N ILE A 167 20.39 -4.31 -1.37
CA ILE A 167 21.73 -4.62 -1.90
C ILE A 167 22.74 -4.56 -0.76
N LEU A 168 23.50 -5.64 -0.59
CA LEU A 168 24.64 -5.67 0.33
C LEU A 168 25.94 -5.45 -0.44
N ARG A 169 26.81 -4.62 0.15
CA ARG A 169 28.16 -4.44 -0.36
C ARG A 169 28.95 -5.76 -0.27
N PRO A 170 29.86 -6.03 -1.23
CA PRO A 170 30.79 -7.14 -1.09
C PRO A 170 31.54 -7.05 0.25
N PRO A 171 31.66 -8.17 0.99
CA PRO A 171 32.45 -8.19 2.22
C PRO A 171 33.92 -7.84 1.92
N LYS A 172 34.60 -7.17 2.86
CA LYS A 172 36.04 -6.90 2.75
C LYS A 172 36.82 -8.22 2.84
N LYS A 173 37.95 -8.30 2.13
CA LYS A 173 38.87 -9.47 2.20
C LYS A 173 39.21 -9.75 3.68
N GLY A 174 39.04 -11.00 4.12
CA GLY A 174 39.30 -11.43 5.50
C GLY A 174 38.12 -11.38 6.47
N SER A 175 36.93 -10.95 6.04
CA SER A 175 35.74 -11.02 6.89
C SER A 175 35.07 -12.39 6.83
N ALA A 176 34.70 -12.94 8.00
CA ALA A 176 33.99 -14.21 8.12
C ALA A 176 32.51 -14.13 7.67
N VAL A 177 31.96 -12.92 7.55
CA VAL A 177 30.54 -12.70 7.20
C VAL A 177 30.33 -12.89 5.70
N GLN A 178 29.77 -14.04 5.33
CA GLN A 178 29.40 -14.32 3.94
C GLN A 178 28.09 -13.61 3.56
N ARG A 179 28.11 -12.89 2.44
CA ARG A 179 26.87 -12.31 1.88
C ARG A 179 26.03 -13.38 1.19
N PRO A 180 24.70 -13.37 1.36
CA PRO A 180 23.84 -14.25 0.57
C PRO A 180 23.78 -13.78 -0.90
N ARG A 181 23.72 -14.75 -1.82
CA ARG A 181 23.71 -14.51 -3.28
C ARG A 181 22.53 -13.62 -3.73
N SER A 182 21.38 -13.73 -3.08
CA SER A 182 20.18 -12.94 -3.37
C SER A 182 20.35 -11.44 -3.12
N ARG A 183 21.30 -11.03 -2.27
CA ARG A 183 21.57 -9.62 -1.93
C ARG A 183 22.77 -9.03 -2.69
N THR A 184 23.19 -9.68 -3.77
CA THR A 184 24.24 -9.16 -4.65
C THR A 184 23.66 -8.17 -5.67
N LEU A 185 24.47 -7.20 -6.11
CA LEU A 185 24.05 -6.19 -7.10
C LEU A 185 23.54 -6.85 -8.39
N THR A 186 24.25 -7.85 -8.90
CA THR A 186 23.88 -8.55 -10.14
C THR A 186 22.53 -9.26 -10.01
N ALA A 187 22.35 -10.07 -8.97
CA ALA A 187 21.10 -10.80 -8.74
C ALA A 187 19.90 -9.85 -8.51
N VAL A 188 20.11 -8.75 -7.79
CA VAL A 188 19.05 -7.76 -7.57
C VAL A 188 18.66 -7.08 -8.88
N HIS A 189 19.61 -6.72 -9.74
CA HIS A 189 19.31 -6.07 -11.02
C HIS A 189 18.57 -7.01 -11.98
N GLU A 190 18.96 -8.29 -12.04
CA GLU A 190 18.25 -9.29 -12.84
C GLU A 190 16.82 -9.49 -12.38
N ALA A 191 16.62 -9.61 -11.07
CA ALA A 191 15.30 -9.77 -10.50
C ALA A 191 14.45 -8.48 -10.62
N MET A 192 15.06 -7.29 -10.71
CA MET A 192 14.36 -6.04 -10.96
C MET A 192 13.82 -5.95 -12.39
N LEU A 193 14.60 -6.43 -13.37
CA LEU A 193 14.12 -6.53 -14.75
C LEU A 193 12.87 -7.41 -14.85
N GLU A 194 12.83 -8.53 -14.13
CA GLU A 194 11.64 -9.40 -14.11
C GLU A 194 10.40 -8.73 -13.53
N ASP A 195 10.55 -7.88 -12.50
CA ASP A 195 9.40 -7.21 -11.89
C ASP A 195 8.86 -6.07 -12.78
N ILE A 196 9.75 -5.37 -13.49
CA ILE A 196 9.37 -4.25 -14.37
C ILE A 196 8.52 -4.73 -15.54
N VAL A 197 8.84 -5.90 -16.11
CA VAL A 197 8.28 -6.34 -17.39
C VAL A 197 6.97 -7.13 -17.26
N LEU A 198 6.55 -7.46 -16.03
CA LEU A 198 5.29 -8.13 -15.78
C LEU A 198 4.12 -7.35 -16.42
N PRO A 199 3.22 -7.97 -17.21
CA PRO A 199 2.92 -9.41 -17.30
C PRO A 199 3.88 -10.25 -18.16
N ALA A 200 4.64 -9.63 -19.06
CA ALA A 200 5.44 -10.37 -20.03
C ALA A 200 6.66 -11.03 -19.39
N GLU A 201 6.96 -12.23 -19.87
CA GLU A 201 8.13 -12.98 -19.45
C GLU A 201 9.33 -12.69 -20.37
N ILE A 202 10.53 -12.75 -19.78
CA ILE A 202 11.77 -12.52 -20.50
C ILE A 202 12.22 -13.86 -21.10
N VAL A 203 12.27 -13.93 -22.42
CA VAL A 203 12.72 -15.13 -23.18
C VAL A 203 14.24 -15.21 -23.21
N GLY A 204 14.91 -14.06 -23.34
CA GLY A 204 16.36 -14.02 -23.50
C GLY A 204 16.98 -12.68 -23.14
N LYS A 205 18.28 -12.70 -22.83
CA LYS A 205 19.08 -11.50 -22.55
C LYS A 205 20.39 -11.59 -23.33
N ARG A 206 20.72 -10.55 -24.08
CA ARG A 206 22.01 -10.41 -24.77
C ARG A 206 22.70 -9.13 -24.30
N ALA A 207 23.99 -9.22 -24.01
CA ALA A 207 24.81 -8.05 -23.72
C ALA A 207 25.63 -7.70 -24.96
N ARG A 208 25.41 -6.51 -25.52
CA ARG A 208 26.25 -5.96 -26.59
C ARG A 208 27.26 -5.01 -25.97
N TYR A 209 28.53 -5.21 -26.29
CA TYR A 209 29.61 -4.29 -25.98
C TYR A 209 29.89 -3.43 -27.20
N ARG A 210 29.85 -2.10 -27.06
CA ARG A 210 30.32 -1.18 -28.10
C ARG A 210 31.84 -1.06 -28.05
N ILE A 211 32.42 -0.53 -29.12
CA ILE A 211 33.88 -0.27 -29.22
C ILE A 211 34.32 0.70 -28.12
N ASP A 212 33.44 1.62 -27.71
CA ASP A 212 33.65 2.58 -26.62
C ASP A 212 33.67 1.94 -25.21
N GLY A 213 33.46 0.62 -25.11
CA GLY A 213 33.36 -0.11 -23.84
C GLY A 213 31.99 -0.02 -23.15
N SER A 214 31.06 0.78 -23.68
CA SER A 214 29.69 0.85 -23.17
C SER A 214 28.94 -0.48 -23.38
N LYS A 215 28.17 -0.88 -22.37
CA LYS A 215 27.39 -2.12 -22.37
C LYS A 215 25.91 -1.81 -22.50
N ILE A 216 25.29 -2.37 -23.54
CA ILE A 216 23.85 -2.32 -23.75
C ILE A 216 23.27 -3.71 -23.58
N THR A 217 22.27 -3.82 -22.72
CA THR A 217 21.58 -5.10 -22.53
C THR A 217 20.33 -5.10 -23.40
N LYS A 218 20.29 -6.00 -24.39
CA LYS A 218 19.11 -6.29 -25.18
C LYS A 218 18.31 -7.38 -24.48
N VAL A 219 17.06 -7.11 -24.14
CA VAL A 219 16.17 -8.04 -23.46
C VAL A 219 15.05 -8.41 -24.41
N PHE A 220 14.91 -9.72 -24.67
CA PHE A 220 13.88 -10.26 -25.54
C PHE A 220 12.68 -10.68 -24.72
N LEU A 221 11.52 -10.15 -25.08
CA LEU A 221 10.23 -10.45 -24.44
C LEU A 221 9.46 -11.50 -25.22
N ASP A 222 8.55 -12.20 -24.55
CA ASP A 222 7.67 -13.14 -25.23
C ASP A 222 6.73 -12.41 -26.19
N THR A 223 6.48 -13.01 -27.37
CA THR A 223 5.65 -12.42 -28.42
C THR A 223 4.16 -12.50 -28.11
N LYS A 224 3.74 -13.42 -27.22
CA LYS A 224 2.34 -13.66 -26.86
C LYS A 224 1.65 -12.43 -26.25
N GLU A 225 2.40 -11.64 -25.49
CA GLU A 225 1.85 -10.49 -24.76
C GLU A 225 2.15 -9.15 -25.41
N ARG A 226 2.68 -9.17 -26.64
CA ARG A 226 3.13 -7.99 -27.38
C ARG A 226 2.13 -6.83 -27.36
N ASN A 227 0.85 -7.11 -27.60
CA ASN A 227 -0.22 -6.11 -27.66
C ASN A 227 -0.37 -5.31 -26.35
N ASN A 228 -0.05 -5.93 -25.21
CA ASN A 228 -0.19 -5.29 -23.88
C ASN A 228 1.10 -4.61 -23.42
N THR A 229 2.26 -4.94 -23.96
CA THR A 229 3.55 -4.42 -23.46
C THR A 229 4.20 -3.42 -24.41
N GLU A 230 3.84 -3.40 -25.69
CA GLU A 230 4.44 -2.53 -26.70
C GLU A 230 4.35 -1.04 -26.35
N TYR A 231 3.24 -0.59 -25.73
CA TYR A 231 3.07 0.81 -25.35
C TYR A 231 3.97 1.29 -24.18
N LYS A 232 4.57 0.36 -23.42
CA LYS A 232 5.35 0.62 -22.19
C LYS A 232 6.86 0.44 -22.34
N LEU A 233 7.35 0.01 -23.51
CA LEU A 233 8.77 -0.38 -23.68
C LEU A 233 9.74 0.76 -23.34
N GLU A 234 9.43 1.98 -23.76
CA GLU A 234 10.23 3.17 -23.44
C GLU A 234 10.24 3.46 -21.94
N THR A 235 9.08 3.30 -21.29
CA THR A 235 8.92 3.50 -19.85
C THR A 235 9.74 2.49 -19.06
N PHE A 236 9.73 1.21 -19.45
CA PHE A 236 10.54 0.18 -18.82
C PHE A 236 12.04 0.50 -18.89
N ALA A 237 12.51 0.99 -20.03
CA ALA A 237 13.91 1.37 -20.21
C ALA A 237 14.29 2.56 -19.33
N ALA A 238 13.44 3.58 -19.26
CA ALA A 238 13.64 4.77 -18.44
C ALA A 238 13.67 4.43 -16.93
N VAL A 239 12.71 3.63 -16.47
CA VAL A 239 12.63 3.19 -15.06
C VAL A 239 13.87 2.39 -14.68
N TYR A 240 14.27 1.42 -15.51
CA TYR A 240 15.45 0.62 -15.22
C TYR A 240 16.74 1.45 -15.22
N ARG A 241 16.86 2.43 -16.14
CA ARG A 241 18.00 3.35 -16.20
C ARG A 241 18.10 4.20 -14.93
N LYS A 242 16.98 4.67 -14.37
CA LYS A 242 16.97 5.48 -13.14
C LYS A 242 17.46 4.71 -11.91
N PHE A 243 17.06 3.46 -11.74
CA PHE A 243 17.46 2.67 -10.58
C PHE A 243 18.84 2.03 -10.71
N SER A 244 19.17 1.53 -11.91
CA SER A 244 20.37 0.71 -12.11
C SER A 244 21.54 1.47 -12.74
N GLY A 245 21.28 2.62 -13.38
CA GLY A 245 22.26 3.34 -14.18
C GLY A 245 22.69 2.63 -15.47
N LYS A 246 22.10 1.47 -15.79
CA LYS A 246 22.45 0.66 -16.97
C LYS A 246 21.46 0.90 -18.10
N GLU A 247 21.97 0.88 -19.34
CA GLU A 247 21.15 1.02 -20.54
C GLU A 247 20.58 -0.35 -20.96
N VAL A 248 19.27 -0.36 -21.20
CA VAL A 248 18.51 -1.54 -21.62
C VAL A 248 17.65 -1.19 -22.81
N VAL A 249 17.61 -2.10 -23.77
CA VAL A 249 16.71 -2.05 -24.93
C VAL A 249 15.84 -3.30 -24.89
N PHE A 250 14.53 -3.11 -24.91
CA PHE A 250 13.56 -4.20 -24.99
C PHE A 250 13.17 -4.43 -26.44
N ASP A 251 13.10 -5.69 -26.83
CA ASP A 251 12.80 -6.10 -28.20
C ASP A 251 11.99 -7.41 -28.18
N TYR A 252 11.32 -7.73 -29.28
CA TYR A 252 10.67 -9.02 -29.47
C TYR A 252 11.54 -9.88 -30.39
N PRO A 253 11.70 -11.19 -30.13
CA PRO A 253 12.35 -12.06 -31.09
C PRO A 253 11.53 -12.04 -32.39
N ALA A 254 12.19 -11.84 -33.53
CA ALA A 254 11.56 -12.10 -34.81
C ALA A 254 11.27 -13.60 -34.85
N THR A 255 10.00 -13.97 -34.96
CA THR A 255 9.60 -15.36 -35.17
C THR A 255 10.27 -15.82 -36.47
N GLU A 256 11.20 -16.77 -36.39
CA GLU A 256 11.64 -17.51 -37.57
C GLU A 256 10.40 -18.31 -38.01
N VAL A 257 9.83 -17.89 -39.15
CA VAL A 257 8.73 -18.57 -39.84
C VAL A 257 9.21 -19.91 -40.36
#